data_AF-A0A955E9C9-F1
#
_entry.id   AF-A0A955E9C9-F1
#
_cell.length_a   1.000
_cell.length_b   1.000
_cell.length_c   1.000
_cell.angle_alpha   90.00
_cell.angle_beta   90.00
_cell.angle_gamma   90.00
#
_symmetry.space_group_name_H-M   'P 1'
#
loop_
_entity.id
_entity.type
_entity.pdbx_description
1 polymer ?
#
loop_
_entity_poly.entity_id
_entity_poly.type
_entity_poly.pdbx_seq_one_letter_code
_entity_poly.pdbx_strand_id
1 'polypeptide(L)'
;MNKTMKATLSAGAVIGLAGAANADFSGQTILGPLGPGSSVMGDTNFSTNDNNGGASGVPGGSWGGGDDVYQLNWPGGSITIDLLFTHSSSTDLDLRLFDTDQNTTLASSASITDNEQIAGILASGTYYITVDGWGTSASAYTLNVIPSPAAAGVLGMAGLAGLARRRRA
;
A
#
# COMPACT_ATOMS: atom_id res chain seq x y z
N MET A 1 -16.54 -22.54 -3.39
CA MET A 1 -16.58 -21.35 -2.50
C MET A 1 -15.50 -20.41 -2.99
N ASN A 2 -15.82 -19.50 -3.92
CA ASN A 2 -14.82 -18.60 -4.51
C ASN A 2 -14.50 -17.51 -3.49
N LYS A 3 -13.31 -17.57 -2.87
CA LYS A 3 -12.73 -16.40 -2.20
C LYS A 3 -12.49 -15.36 -3.29
N THR A 4 -13.34 -14.34 -3.37
CA THR A 4 -13.07 -13.15 -4.16
C THR A 4 -11.72 -12.59 -3.69
N MET A 5 -10.70 -12.61 -4.56
CA MET A 5 -9.38 -12.07 -4.19
C MET A 5 -9.53 -10.56 -3.98
N LYS A 6 -9.27 -10.09 -2.76
CA LYS A 6 -9.36 -8.68 -2.37
C LYS A 6 -8.18 -7.83 -2.89
N ALA A 7 -7.05 -8.47 -3.18
CA ALA A 7 -5.83 -7.82 -3.63
C ALA A 7 -4.92 -8.79 -4.39
N THR A 8 -4.07 -8.26 -5.27
CA THR A 8 -2.90 -8.95 -5.84
C THR A 8 -1.75 -7.95 -5.82
N LEU A 9 -0.80 -8.10 -4.90
CA LEU A 9 0.22 -7.10 -4.59
C LEU A 9 1.62 -7.71 -4.68
N SER A 10 2.59 -6.87 -5.04
CA SER A 10 4.02 -7.13 -5.04
C SER A 10 4.75 -5.98 -4.36
N ALA A 11 5.81 -6.29 -3.61
CA ALA A 11 6.72 -5.31 -3.04
C ALA A 11 8.07 -5.34 -3.77
N GLY A 12 8.73 -4.18 -3.87
CA GLY A 12 10.07 -4.06 -4.45
C GLY A 12 11.16 -4.76 -3.65
N ALA A 13 10.92 -5.04 -2.37
CA ALA A 13 11.83 -5.75 -1.46
C ALA A 13 11.09 -6.81 -0.62
N VAL A 14 11.85 -7.81 -0.16
CA VAL A 14 11.47 -9.10 0.42
C VAL A 14 10.07 -9.14 1.07
N ILE A 15 9.21 -10.01 0.52
CA ILE A 15 8.01 -10.49 1.21
C ILE A 15 8.48 -11.35 2.39
N GLY A 16 8.67 -10.73 3.55
CA GLY A 16 8.37 -11.43 4.78
C GLY A 16 6.89 -11.81 4.68
N LEU A 17 6.57 -13.10 4.54
CA LEU A 17 5.22 -13.57 4.81
C LEU A 17 4.93 -13.21 6.27
N ALA A 18 4.45 -11.99 6.51
CA ALA A 18 3.98 -11.57 7.81
C ALA A 18 2.78 -12.46 8.11
N GLY A 19 3.00 -13.51 8.91
CA GLY A 19 1.90 -14.13 9.63
C GLY A 19 1.18 -13.00 10.36
N ALA A 20 -0.12 -12.87 10.10
CA ALA A 20 -1.04 -11.84 10.62
C ALA A 20 -0.40 -10.87 11.64
N ALA A 21 0.29 -9.85 11.12
CA ALA A 21 0.74 -8.73 11.92
C ALA A 21 -0.49 -7.87 12.20
N ASN A 22 -1.06 -8.04 13.40
CA ASN A 22 -2.22 -7.27 13.83
C ASN A 22 -1.78 -5.83 14.12
N ALA A 23 -2.16 -4.87 13.28
CA ALA A 23 -2.00 -3.45 13.57
C ALA A 23 -2.96 -3.03 14.69
N ASP A 24 -2.53 -2.08 15.50
CA ASP A 24 -3.38 -1.38 16.46
C ASP A 24 -3.29 0.12 16.17
N PHE A 25 -4.38 0.69 15.66
CA PHE A 25 -4.48 2.14 15.44
C PHE A 25 -5.11 2.87 16.63
N SER A 26 -5.26 2.22 17.79
CA SER A 26 -5.84 2.87 18.96
C SER A 26 -4.92 3.98 19.48
N GLY A 27 -5.45 5.20 19.55
CA GLY A 27 -4.66 6.38 19.92
C GLY A 27 -3.99 7.08 18.74
N GLN A 28 -3.91 6.42 17.58
CA GLN A 28 -3.26 7.01 16.41
C GLN A 28 -4.09 8.12 15.76
N THR A 29 -3.40 9.18 15.32
CA THR A 29 -4.02 10.18 14.44
C THR A 29 -3.97 9.68 12.99
N ILE A 30 -5.11 9.27 12.46
CA ILE A 30 -5.21 8.83 11.07
C ILE A 30 -5.26 10.06 10.15
N LEU A 31 -4.24 10.19 9.30
CA LEU A 31 -4.09 11.25 8.29
C LEU A 31 -4.90 10.93 7.01
N GLY A 32 -5.18 11.95 6.19
CA GLY A 32 -5.90 11.81 4.92
C GLY A 32 -7.40 12.12 4.99
N PRO A 33 -8.25 11.51 4.12
CA PRO A 33 -7.96 10.38 3.25
C PRO A 33 -7.19 10.74 1.98
N LEU A 34 -6.31 9.83 1.56
CA LEU A 34 -5.65 9.82 0.25
C LEU A 34 -6.54 9.12 -0.79
N GLY A 35 -6.27 9.39 -2.06
CA GLY A 35 -6.94 8.76 -3.19
C GLY A 35 -6.03 8.68 -4.42
N PRO A 36 -6.58 8.29 -5.60
CA PRO A 36 -5.82 8.25 -6.85
C PRO A 36 -5.15 9.59 -7.17
N GLY A 37 -3.83 9.57 -7.33
CA GLY A 37 -3.01 10.72 -7.67
C GLY A 37 -2.57 11.57 -6.48
N SER A 38 -2.90 11.17 -5.24
CA SER A 38 -2.43 11.87 -4.04
C SER A 38 -0.90 11.82 -3.95
N SER A 39 -0.31 12.96 -3.59
CA SER A 39 1.11 13.09 -3.22
C SER A 39 1.16 13.97 -1.98
N VAL A 40 1.74 13.45 -0.90
CA VAL A 40 1.84 14.14 0.39
C VAL A 40 3.26 14.13 0.90
N MET A 41 3.66 15.23 1.54
CA MET A 41 4.88 15.29 2.32
C MET A 41 4.53 14.96 3.77
N GLY A 42 5.28 14.06 4.38
CA GLY A 42 5.14 13.69 5.78
C GLY A 42 6.49 13.64 6.48
N ASP A 43 6.48 13.42 7.79
CA ASP A 43 7.69 13.42 8.61
C ASP A 43 7.47 12.60 9.89
N THR A 44 8.18 11.48 10.02
CA THR A 44 8.10 10.63 11.21
C THR A 44 8.90 11.14 12.41
N ASN A 45 9.68 12.22 12.29
CA ASN A 45 10.55 12.73 13.37
C ASN A 45 9.78 13.18 14.62
N PHE A 46 8.49 13.50 14.49
CA PHE A 46 7.66 13.99 15.59
C PHE A 46 6.42 13.12 15.83
N SER A 47 6.35 11.98 15.15
CA SER A 47 5.22 11.05 15.26
C SER A 47 5.39 10.14 16.47
N THR A 48 4.27 9.79 17.10
CA THR A 48 4.25 8.76 18.13
C THR A 48 4.53 7.40 17.48
N ASN A 49 5.08 6.46 18.26
CA ASN A 49 5.19 5.06 17.86
C ASN A 49 4.05 4.28 18.51
N ASP A 50 2.93 4.23 17.83
CA ASP A 50 1.70 3.59 18.29
C ASP A 50 1.17 2.56 17.31
N ASN A 51 1.77 2.41 16.12
CA ASN A 51 1.57 1.24 15.26
C ASN A 51 2.82 0.34 15.16
N ASN A 52 3.00 -0.50 16.17
CA ASN A 52 4.18 -1.37 16.29
C ASN A 52 4.20 -2.61 15.37
N GLY A 53 3.23 -2.75 14.45
CA GLY A 53 3.19 -3.82 13.45
C GLY A 53 3.24 -5.26 14.00
N GLY A 54 3.04 -5.45 15.30
CA GLY A 54 3.21 -6.73 15.96
C GLY A 54 2.68 -6.66 17.38
N ALA A 55 1.42 -7.08 17.56
CA ALA A 55 0.70 -7.08 18.83
C ALA A 55 0.87 -5.76 19.62
N SER A 56 -0.17 -4.93 19.61
CA SER A 56 -0.35 -3.81 20.52
C SER A 56 0.36 -4.01 21.87
N GLY A 57 1.30 -3.13 22.20
CA GLY A 57 1.91 -3.07 23.53
C GLY A 57 3.12 -3.98 23.81
N VAL A 58 3.81 -4.53 22.79
CA VAL A 58 5.13 -5.16 22.98
C VAL A 58 6.25 -4.18 22.56
N PRO A 59 6.86 -3.43 23.48
CA PRO A 59 8.07 -2.67 23.19
C PRO A 59 9.22 -3.67 23.00
N GLY A 60 9.52 -4.02 21.76
CA GLY A 60 10.56 -5.01 21.47
C GLY A 60 10.63 -5.51 20.02
N GLY A 61 9.77 -5.06 19.12
CA GLY A 61 9.93 -5.28 17.68
C GLY A 61 10.85 -4.24 17.07
N SER A 62 11.48 -4.57 15.95
CA SER A 62 12.35 -3.69 15.16
C SER A 62 11.67 -2.44 14.54
N TRP A 63 10.52 -2.05 15.06
CA TRP A 63 9.57 -1.03 14.57
C TRP A 63 9.34 -0.01 15.69
N GLY A 64 10.44 0.62 16.12
CA GLY A 64 10.48 1.47 17.30
C GLY A 64 10.40 2.97 16.98
N GLY A 65 10.48 3.36 15.71
CA GLY A 65 10.47 4.72 15.22
C GLY A 65 9.07 5.35 15.26
N GLY A 66 8.99 6.66 15.07
CA GLY A 66 7.69 7.32 14.90
C GLY A 66 7.00 6.81 13.64
N ASP A 67 5.67 6.67 13.69
CA ASP A 67 4.90 6.15 12.57
C ASP A 67 3.75 7.08 12.16
N ASP A 68 3.53 7.19 10.85
CA ASP A 68 2.43 7.95 10.27
C ASP A 68 1.44 6.98 9.60
N VAL A 69 0.16 7.10 9.93
CA VAL A 69 -0.91 6.29 9.36
C VAL A 69 -1.81 7.15 8.47
N TYR A 70 -1.98 6.75 7.22
CA TYR A 70 -2.88 7.40 6.27
C TYR A 70 -4.06 6.50 5.91
N GLN A 71 -5.27 7.05 5.96
CA GLN A 71 -6.42 6.43 5.31
C GLN A 71 -6.29 6.58 3.78
N LEU A 72 -6.58 5.51 3.05
CA LEU A 72 -6.64 5.48 1.59
C LEU A 72 -8.05 5.08 1.13
N ASN A 73 -8.71 5.93 0.36
CA ASN A 73 -9.96 5.59 -0.32
C ASN A 73 -9.65 5.23 -1.78
N TRP A 74 -9.74 3.94 -2.11
CA TRP A 74 -9.40 3.43 -3.45
C TRP A 74 -10.65 3.04 -4.24
N PRO A 75 -10.83 3.50 -5.49
CA PRO A 75 -11.96 3.11 -6.33
C PRO A 75 -11.84 1.68 -6.91
N GLY A 76 -10.71 1.02 -6.68
CA GLY A 76 -10.39 -0.27 -7.27
C GLY A 76 -9.52 -0.14 -8.53
N GLY A 77 -8.80 -1.22 -8.86
CA GLY A 77 -7.87 -1.27 -9.99
C GLY A 77 -6.41 -1.18 -9.56
N SER A 78 -5.53 -0.95 -10.53
CA SER A 78 -4.09 -0.98 -10.35
C SER A 78 -3.57 0.23 -9.58
N ILE A 79 -2.73 -0.01 -8.58
CA ILE A 79 -2.14 0.98 -7.69
C ILE A 79 -0.63 0.77 -7.58
N THR A 80 0.11 1.88 -7.50
CA THR A 80 1.48 1.93 -7.00
C THR A 80 1.53 2.93 -5.86
N ILE A 81 2.14 2.55 -4.74
CA ILE A 81 2.42 3.40 -3.58
C ILE A 81 3.93 3.52 -3.50
N ASP A 82 4.44 4.73 -3.70
CA ASP A 82 5.87 5.04 -3.59
C ASP A 82 6.12 5.85 -2.33
N LEU A 83 7.04 5.37 -1.50
CA LEU A 83 7.59 6.09 -0.37
C LEU A 83 9.00 6.56 -0.75
N LEU A 84 9.18 7.88 -0.83
CA LEU A 84 10.44 8.50 -1.23
C LEU A 84 11.04 9.24 -0.04
N PHE A 85 12.27 8.91 0.34
CA PHE A 85 12.99 9.57 1.43
C PHE A 85 14.49 9.57 1.14
N THR A 86 15.21 10.48 1.79
CA THR A 86 16.68 10.49 1.67
C THR A 86 17.25 9.46 2.63
N HIS A 87 17.93 8.44 2.10
CA HIS A 87 18.58 7.42 2.91
C HIS A 87 19.93 7.89 3.48
N SER A 88 20.24 7.40 4.68
CA SER A 88 21.41 7.67 5.50
C SER A 88 21.51 6.59 6.58
N SER A 89 22.64 6.51 7.28
CA SER A 89 22.84 5.52 8.35
C SER A 89 21.87 5.63 9.54
N SER A 90 21.09 6.70 9.64
CA SER A 90 20.10 6.95 10.70
C SER A 90 18.66 7.04 10.17
N THR A 91 18.43 6.70 8.90
CA THR A 91 17.12 6.79 8.25
C THR A 91 16.83 5.50 7.52
N ASP A 92 15.82 4.80 8.00
CA ASP A 92 15.34 3.54 7.45
C ASP A 92 13.83 3.57 7.67
N LEU A 93 13.10 3.92 6.60
CA LEU A 93 11.65 3.97 6.61
C LEU A 93 11.13 2.75 5.87
N ASP A 94 9.96 2.27 6.28
CA ASP A 94 9.34 1.09 5.71
C ASP A 94 7.86 1.37 5.41
N LEU A 95 7.34 0.67 4.42
CA LEU A 95 5.99 0.89 3.90
C LEU A 95 5.11 -0.33 4.13
N ARG A 96 3.93 -0.12 4.74
CA ARG A 96 2.93 -1.18 4.96
C ARG A 96 1.55 -0.75 4.46
N LEU A 97 0.79 -1.71 3.95
CA LEU A 97 -0.59 -1.55 3.53
C LEU A 97 -1.48 -2.55 4.28
N PHE A 98 -2.54 -2.05 4.91
CA PHE A 98 -3.52 -2.81 5.68
C PHE A 98 -4.90 -2.80 5.02
N ASP A 99 -5.65 -3.89 5.23
CA ASP A 99 -7.04 -4.05 4.77
C ASP A 99 -7.99 -3.10 5.54
N THR A 100 -9.22 -3.04 5.04
CA THR A 100 -10.40 -2.37 5.60
C THR A 100 -10.67 -2.65 7.09
N ASP A 101 -10.18 -3.77 7.61
CA ASP A 101 -10.34 -4.18 9.01
C ASP A 101 -9.32 -3.55 9.97
N GLN A 102 -8.44 -2.68 9.45
CA GLN A 102 -7.40 -1.98 10.23
C GLN A 102 -6.38 -2.90 10.90
N ASN A 103 -6.32 -4.17 10.47
CA ASN A 103 -5.61 -5.18 11.23
C ASN A 103 -4.83 -6.14 10.32
N THR A 104 -5.37 -6.47 9.15
CA THR A 104 -4.76 -7.42 8.22
C THR A 104 -3.76 -6.71 7.32
N THR A 105 -2.46 -7.02 7.43
CA THR A 105 -1.46 -6.58 6.44
C THR A 105 -1.73 -7.25 5.08
N LEU A 106 -1.92 -6.43 4.05
CA LEU A 106 -2.07 -6.86 2.66
C LEU A 106 -0.72 -6.94 1.94
N ALA A 107 0.19 -5.99 2.22
CA ALA A 107 1.54 -5.96 1.68
C ALA A 107 2.46 -5.10 2.57
N SER A 108 3.76 -5.34 2.47
CA SER A 108 4.80 -4.54 3.09
C SER A 108 6.03 -4.51 2.17
N SER A 109 6.73 -3.39 2.15
CA SER A 109 8.04 -3.25 1.50
C SER A 109 9.00 -2.75 2.57
N ALA A 110 10.10 -3.50 2.75
CA ALA A 110 11.15 -3.15 3.69
C ALA A 110 12.52 -3.36 3.04
N SER A 111 13.32 -2.30 3.00
CA SER A 111 14.52 -2.18 2.17
C SER A 111 15.60 -1.43 2.95
N ILE A 112 16.84 -1.93 2.89
CA ILE A 112 17.94 -1.36 3.70
C ILE A 112 18.69 -0.22 3.00
N THR A 113 18.36 0.12 1.75
CA THR A 113 19.18 1.07 0.97
C THR A 113 18.44 2.33 0.54
N ASP A 114 17.16 2.27 0.16
CA ASP A 114 16.41 3.41 -0.38
C ASP A 114 14.90 3.11 -0.52
N ASN A 115 14.10 4.16 -0.81
CA ASN A 115 12.69 4.21 -1.22
C ASN A 115 11.92 2.88 -1.29
N GLU A 116 10.76 2.82 -0.62
CA GLU A 116 9.88 1.65 -0.66
C GLU A 116 8.79 1.78 -1.72
N GLN A 117 8.40 0.63 -2.28
CA GLN A 117 7.30 0.56 -3.23
C GLN A 117 6.42 -0.66 -3.00
N ILE A 118 5.10 -0.42 -2.99
CA ILE A 118 4.06 -1.46 -3.09
C ILE A 118 3.29 -1.23 -4.38
N ALA A 119 3.16 -2.26 -5.22
CA ALA A 119 2.39 -2.18 -6.46
C ALA A 119 1.47 -3.38 -6.63
N GLY A 120 0.34 -3.20 -7.30
CA GLY A 120 -0.56 -4.30 -7.65
C GLY A 120 -1.98 -3.85 -7.94
N ILE A 121 -2.96 -4.69 -7.61
CA ILE A 121 -4.39 -4.47 -7.82
C ILE A 121 -5.10 -4.52 -6.47
N LEU A 122 -5.90 -3.51 -6.18
CA LEU A 122 -6.82 -3.47 -5.04
C LEU A 122 -8.26 -3.45 -5.51
N ALA A 123 -9.15 -4.07 -4.75
CA ALA A 123 -10.58 -3.84 -4.89
C ALA A 123 -10.95 -2.40 -4.46
N SER A 124 -12.17 -1.97 -4.75
CA SER A 124 -12.69 -0.72 -4.19
C SER A 124 -12.83 -0.85 -2.68
N GLY A 125 -12.33 0.12 -1.91
CA GLY A 125 -12.40 0.06 -0.45
C GLY A 125 -11.62 1.15 0.25
N THR A 126 -11.70 1.13 1.58
CA THR A 126 -10.92 1.99 2.46
C THR A 126 -9.80 1.17 3.08
N TYR A 127 -8.56 1.54 2.81
CA TYR A 127 -7.34 0.86 3.26
C TYR A 127 -6.54 1.80 4.15
N TYR A 128 -5.47 1.28 4.77
CA TYR A 128 -4.59 2.08 5.61
C TYR A 128 -3.14 1.86 5.21
N ILE A 129 -2.42 2.96 4.99
CA ILE A 129 -0.98 2.96 4.70
C ILE A 129 -0.27 3.35 5.98
N THR A 130 0.78 2.63 6.35
CA THR A 130 1.67 3.05 7.42
C THR A 130 3.08 3.26 6.87
N VAL A 131 3.65 4.41 7.22
CA VAL A 131 5.06 4.73 7.08
C VAL A 131 5.66 4.64 8.47
N ASP A 132 6.62 3.73 8.67
CA ASP A 132 7.20 3.42 9.98
C ASP A 132 8.72 3.42 9.89
N GLY A 133 9.41 3.85 10.95
CA GLY A 133 10.86 3.83 11.01
C GLY A 133 11.40 2.55 11.64
N TRP A 134 12.35 1.89 10.97
CA TRP A 134 13.05 0.75 11.55
C TRP A 134 13.91 1.17 12.75
N GLY A 135 13.81 0.44 13.85
CA GLY A 135 14.56 0.72 15.07
C GLY A 135 14.12 2.03 15.72
N THR A 136 14.93 3.08 15.68
CA THR A 136 14.53 4.43 16.13
C THR A 136 14.66 5.45 15.00
N SER A 137 14.71 4.96 13.76
CA SER A 137 14.86 5.81 12.59
C SER A 137 13.62 6.68 12.40
N ALA A 138 13.83 7.87 11.89
CA ALA A 138 12.77 8.77 11.49
C ALA A 138 13.28 9.69 10.39
N SER A 139 12.39 10.11 9.47
CA SER A 139 12.78 10.97 8.36
C SER A 139 11.58 11.68 7.75
N ALA A 140 11.86 12.78 7.08
CA ALA A 140 10.90 13.40 6.16
C ALA A 140 10.82 12.57 4.88
N TYR A 141 9.61 12.47 4.33
CA TYR A 141 9.35 11.65 3.16
C TYR A 141 8.28 12.28 2.25
N THR A 142 8.19 11.76 1.02
CA THR A 142 7.10 11.99 0.09
C THR A 142 6.40 10.67 -0.19
N LEU A 143 5.10 10.61 0.06
CA LEU A 143 4.26 9.45 -0.22
C LEU A 143 3.39 9.73 -1.45
N ASN A 144 3.54 8.92 -2.50
CA ASN A 144 2.79 9.04 -3.74
C ASN A 144 1.84 7.85 -3.92
N VAL A 145 0.59 8.13 -4.26
CA VAL A 145 -0.43 7.14 -4.60
C VAL A 145 -0.75 7.27 -6.08
N ILE A 146 -0.15 6.40 -6.88
CA ILE A 146 -0.17 6.49 -8.33
C ILE A 146 -1.16 5.45 -8.87
N PRO A 147 -2.30 5.86 -9.45
CA PRO A 147 -3.11 4.96 -10.25
C PRO A 147 -2.31 4.61 -11.51
N SER A 148 -2.07 3.32 -11.74
CA SER A 148 -1.71 2.90 -13.09
C SER A 148 -2.99 2.91 -13.91
N PRO A 149 -3.00 3.48 -15.13
CA PRO A 149 -4.17 3.41 -15.98
C PRO A 149 -4.56 1.94 -16.11
N ALA A 150 -5.71 1.57 -15.53
CA ALA A 150 -6.38 0.35 -15.95
C ALA A 150 -6.51 0.49 -17.47
N ALA A 151 -5.96 -0.44 -18.25
CA ALA A 151 -5.99 -0.37 -19.71
C ALA A 151 -7.43 -0.07 -20.15
N ALA A 152 -7.70 1.21 -20.43
CA ALA A 152 -9.04 1.69 -20.66
C ALA A 152 -9.37 1.32 -22.10
N GLY A 153 -10.05 0.19 -22.28
CA GLY A 153 -10.76 -0.14 -23.50
C GLY A 153 -9.92 -0.59 -24.70
N VAL A 154 -9.57 -1.88 -24.75
CA VAL A 154 -9.55 -2.62 -26.04
C VAL A 154 -10.87 -3.40 -26.19
N LEU A 155 -12.00 -2.73 -25.95
CA LEU A 155 -13.33 -3.21 -26.32
C LEU A 155 -14.06 -2.23 -27.26
N GLY A 156 -13.31 -1.31 -27.86
CA GLY A 156 -13.80 -0.29 -28.79
C GLY A 156 -13.28 -0.48 -30.21
N MET A 157 -13.38 -1.67 -30.79
CA MET A 157 -13.44 -1.81 -32.25
C MET A 157 -14.63 -2.69 -32.62
N ALA A 158 -15.65 -2.02 -33.15
CA ALA A 158 -16.79 -2.53 -33.90
C ALA A 158 -16.48 -3.83 -34.68
N GLY A 159 -17.38 -4.82 -34.76
CA GLY A 159 -18.68 -4.67 -35.40
C GLY A 159 -18.53 -4.70 -36.92
N LEU A 160 -18.56 -5.91 -37.51
CA LEU A 160 -19.11 -6.32 -38.82
C LEU A 160 -18.33 -7.53 -39.38
N ALA A 161 -18.85 -8.74 -39.19
CA ALA A 161 -18.77 -9.83 -40.18
C ALA A 161 -19.67 -11.00 -39.75
N GLY A 162 -20.94 -10.72 -39.47
CA GLY A 162 -21.98 -11.73 -39.54
C GLY A 162 -22.29 -12.01 -41.02
N LEU A 163 -21.61 -12.99 -41.64
CA LEU A 163 -22.17 -13.66 -42.81
C LEU A 163 -22.04 -15.17 -42.66
N ALA A 164 -23.00 -15.73 -41.92
CA ALA A 164 -23.30 -17.14 -41.99
C ALA A 164 -23.85 -17.50 -43.39
N ARG A 165 -23.08 -18.33 -44.10
CA ARG A 165 -23.47 -19.38 -45.06
C ARG A 165 -24.74 -19.14 -45.89
N ARG A 166 -24.57 -19.02 -47.21
CA ARG A 166 -25.39 -19.77 -48.17
C ARG A 166 -24.51 -20.48 -49.20
N ARG A 167 -24.45 -21.81 -49.07
CA ARG A 167 -24.16 -22.71 -50.19
C ARG A 167 -25.19 -22.47 -51.31
N ARG A 168 -24.72 -22.33 -52.54
CA ARG A 168 -25.44 -22.66 -53.78
C ARG A 168 -24.41 -23.47 -54.60
N ALA A 169 -24.63 -24.77 -54.70
CA ALA A 169 -25.40 -25.47 -55.74
C ALA A 169 -24.47 -25.76 -56.92
#